data_AF-A0A4V0K2S2-F1
#
_entry.id   AF-A0A4V0K2S2-F1
#
_cell.length_a   1.000
_cell.length_b   1.000
_cell.length_c   1.000
_cell.angle_alpha   90.00
_cell.angle_beta   90.00
_cell.angle_gamma   90.00
#
_symmetry.space_group_name_H-M   'P 1'
#
loop_
_entity.id
_entity.type
_entity.pdbx_description
1 polymer ?
#
loop_
_entity_poly.entity_id
_entity_poly.type
_entity_poly.pdbx_seq_one_letter_code
_entity_poly.pdbx_strand_id
1 'polypeptide(L)'
;MNKDLCDIIKGLDDLIKVKRNEEGIEIISDKILSEYCPINQKAKKRKYGEEGLCVGYNESIISTYISFLKNYESASSEEKIESGKLAQYAILWLCYKINQHLNITGGIDNIYNEIIGYDYWNTCILDLMKGPKIAIII
;
A
#
# COMPACT_ATOMS: atom_id res chain seq x y z
N MET A 1 -1.65 -9.35 -21.78
CA MET A 1 -1.67 -8.50 -20.56
C MET A 1 -2.74 -7.45 -20.77
N ASN A 2 -3.75 -7.33 -19.90
CA ASN A 2 -4.82 -6.34 -20.09
C ASN A 2 -4.20 -4.94 -19.95
N LYS A 3 -4.42 -4.05 -20.92
CA LYS A 3 -3.89 -2.69 -20.94
C LYS A 3 -4.24 -1.92 -19.65
N ASP A 4 -5.45 -2.15 -19.14
CA ASP A 4 -5.96 -1.52 -17.93
C ASP A 4 -5.15 -1.90 -16.68
N LEU A 5 -4.68 -3.16 -16.60
CA LEU A 5 -3.88 -3.62 -15.47
C LEU A 5 -2.48 -3.00 -15.47
N CYS A 6 -1.86 -2.86 -16.64
CA CYS A 6 -0.56 -2.21 -16.76
C CYS A 6 -0.64 -0.74 -16.35
N ASP A 7 -1.70 -0.06 -16.78
CA ASP A 7 -1.92 1.34 -16.45
C ASP A 7 -2.17 1.52 -14.94
N ILE A 8 -2.91 0.59 -14.31
CA ILE A 8 -3.07 0.53 -12.85
C ILE A 8 -1.73 0.35 -12.14
N ILE A 9 -0.95 -0.65 -12.51
CA ILE A 9 0.34 -0.94 -11.86
C ILE A 9 1.30 0.24 -12.02
N LYS A 10 1.34 0.85 -13.21
CA LYS A 10 2.12 2.05 -13.46
C LYS A 10 1.66 3.21 -12.58
N GLY A 11 0.35 3.39 -12.42
CA GLY A 11 -0.21 4.37 -11.49
C GLY A 11 0.30 4.15 -10.05
N LEU A 12 0.32 2.91 -9.56
CA LEU A 12 0.88 2.58 -8.24
C LEU A 12 2.37 2.86 -8.14
N ASP A 13 3.13 2.53 -9.19
CA ASP A 13 4.57 2.81 -9.25
C ASP A 13 4.87 4.31 -9.26
N ASP A 14 4.03 5.12 -9.90
CA ASP A 14 4.21 6.57 -9.96
C ASP A 14 3.98 7.24 -8.58
N LEU A 15 3.26 6.59 -7.65
CA LEU A 15 3.02 7.07 -6.28
C LEU A 15 4.25 6.95 -5.38
N ILE A 16 5.23 6.11 -5.71
CA ILE A 16 6.46 5.93 -4.92
C ILE A 16 7.68 5.88 -5.82
N LYS A 17 8.59 6.83 -5.62
CA LYS A 17 9.88 6.87 -6.30
C LYS A 17 11.00 6.66 -5.29
N VAL A 18 11.84 5.67 -5.56
CA VAL A 18 13.07 5.44 -4.81
C VAL A 18 14.22 5.98 -5.63
N LYS A 19 14.95 6.95 -5.09
CA LYS A 19 16.16 7.50 -5.70
C LYS A 19 17.35 7.12 -4.86
N ARG A 20 18.47 6.84 -5.52
CA ARG A 20 19.77 6.69 -4.85
C ARG A 20 20.60 7.94 -5.14
N ASN A 21 21.07 8.59 -4.09
CA ASN A 21 21.98 9.72 -4.18
C ASN A 21 23.25 9.44 -3.35
N GLU A 22 24.15 10.42 -3.28
CA GLU A 22 25.40 10.31 -2.52
C GLU A 22 25.14 10.17 -1.01
N GLU A 23 24.02 10.71 -0.52
CA GLU A 23 23.61 10.68 0.89
C GLU A 23 22.87 9.39 1.29
N GLY A 24 22.50 8.55 0.32
CA GLY A 24 21.83 7.28 0.55
C GLY A 24 20.62 7.04 -0.36
N ILE A 25 19.51 6.60 0.26
CA ILE A 25 18.26 6.28 -0.43
C ILE A 25 17.21 7.30 -0.03
N GLU A 26 16.71 8.04 -1.02
CA GLU A 26 15.62 8.98 -0.88
C GLU A 26 14.32 8.30 -1.35
N ILE A 27 13.28 8.37 -0.52
CA ILE A 27 11.96 7.84 -0.83
C ILE A 27 11.00 9.02 -0.98
N ILE A 28 10.46 9.17 -2.18
CA ILE A 28 9.51 10.22 -2.52
C ILE A 28 8.17 9.55 -2.73
N SER A 29 7.22 9.82 -1.85
CA SER A 29 5.83 9.38 -1.93
C SER A 29 4.92 10.53 -2.36
N ASP A 30 3.89 10.21 -3.13
CA ASP A 30 2.85 11.16 -3.47
C ASP A 30 2.05 11.56 -2.22
N LYS A 31 1.65 12.84 -2.13
CA LYS A 31 0.91 13.37 -0.98
C LYS A 31 -0.45 12.70 -0.79
N ILE A 32 -1.05 12.12 -1.84
CA ILE A 32 -2.29 11.35 -1.73
C ILE A 32 -2.15 10.18 -0.75
N LEU A 33 -0.94 9.66 -0.56
CA LEU A 33 -0.69 8.56 0.38
C LEU A 33 -0.82 8.97 1.84
N SER A 34 -0.75 10.27 2.16
CA SER A 34 -0.93 10.78 3.53
C SER A 34 -2.24 10.33 4.16
N GLU A 35 -3.30 10.13 3.36
CA GLU A 35 -4.59 9.61 3.82
C GLU A 35 -4.51 8.19 4.36
N TYR A 36 -3.53 7.41 3.92
CA TYR A 36 -3.35 5.98 4.25
C TYR A 36 -2.10 5.70 5.09
N CYS A 37 -1.34 6.73 5.47
CA CYS A 37 -0.13 6.59 6.27
C CYS A 37 -0.43 6.35 7.77
N PRO A 38 0.45 5.61 8.49
CA PRO A 38 0.14 5.05 9.81
C PRO A 38 0.53 5.94 10.99
N ILE A 39 1.38 6.94 10.77
CA ILE A 39 1.78 7.91 11.79
C ILE A 39 1.25 9.29 11.45
N ASN A 40 1.13 10.16 12.44
CA ASN A 40 0.73 11.53 12.25
C ASN A 40 1.95 12.45 12.02
N GLN A 41 1.68 13.73 11.76
CA GLN A 41 2.72 14.76 11.55
C GLN A 41 3.69 14.94 12.73
N LYS A 42 3.39 14.37 13.91
CA LYS A 42 4.27 14.37 15.09
C LYS A 42 5.07 13.07 15.22
N ALA A 43 5.12 12.25 14.16
CA ALA A 43 5.77 10.95 14.12
C ALA A 43 5.30 9.97 15.22
N LYS A 44 4.00 10.04 15.57
CA LYS A 44 3.36 9.11 16.51
C LYS A 44 2.33 8.27 15.77
N LYS A 45 2.01 7.08 16.29
CA LYS A 45 0.90 6.26 15.80
C LYS A 45 -0.36 7.12 15.60
N ARG A 46 -0.87 7.12 14.38
CA ARG A 46 -2.00 7.93 13.95
C ARG A 46 -3.30 7.39 14.53
N LYS A 47 -4.20 8.30 14.89
CA LYS A 47 -5.60 7.98 15.18
C LYS A 47 -6.49 8.30 13.99
N TYR A 48 -7.63 7.62 13.90
CA TYR A 48 -8.62 7.88 12.85
C TYR A 48 -9.03 9.37 12.84
N GLY A 49 -9.00 9.99 11.66
CA GLY A 49 -9.29 11.42 11.46
C GLY A 49 -8.09 12.37 11.57
N GLU A 50 -6.90 11.88 11.96
CA GLU A 50 -5.66 12.69 11.88
C GLU A 50 -5.10 12.68 10.45
N GLU A 51 -4.29 13.68 10.09
CA GLU A 51 -3.48 13.63 8.86
C GLU A 51 -2.31 12.64 9.04
N GLY A 52 -2.09 11.78 8.04
CA GLY A 52 -1.03 10.79 8.07
C GLY A 52 0.27 11.27 7.43
N LEU A 53 1.37 10.63 7.82
CA LEU A 53 2.72 10.80 7.29
C LEU A 53 3.34 9.41 7.18
N CYS A 54 4.00 9.11 6.06
CA CYS A 54 4.77 7.88 5.91
C CYS A 54 6.25 8.22 6.08
N VAL A 55 6.91 7.61 7.06
CA VAL A 55 8.33 7.77 7.33
C VAL A 55 9.04 6.51 6.84
N GLY A 56 9.49 6.57 5.59
CA GLY A 56 10.29 5.52 4.98
C GLY A 56 9.55 4.65 3.98
N TYR A 57 10.26 3.64 3.50
CA TYR A 57 9.85 2.88 2.33
C TYR A 57 8.71 1.92 2.63
N ASN A 58 8.79 1.21 3.76
CA ASN A 58 7.80 0.23 4.16
C ASN A 58 6.43 0.90 4.37
N GLU A 59 6.40 2.02 5.08
CA GLU A 59 5.17 2.77 5.26
C GLU A 59 4.60 3.27 3.94
N SER A 60 5.45 3.73 3.02
CA SER A 60 5.01 4.18 1.70
C SER A 60 4.37 3.05 0.87
N ILE A 61 5.01 1.86 0.79
CA ILE A 61 4.49 0.74 -0.01
C ILE A 61 3.24 0.12 0.61
N ILE A 62 3.16 0.04 1.94
CA ILE A 62 1.96 -0.45 2.64
C ILE A 62 0.79 0.53 2.43
N SER A 63 1.02 1.83 2.57
CA SER A 63 -0.01 2.85 2.34
C SER A 63 -0.49 2.88 0.89
N THR A 64 0.41 2.67 -0.08
CA THR A 64 0.03 2.54 -1.49
C THR A 64 -0.82 1.29 -1.74
N TYR A 65 -0.44 0.16 -1.16
CA TYR A 65 -1.23 -1.07 -1.21
C TYR A 65 -2.63 -0.87 -0.62
N ILE A 66 -2.75 -0.22 0.54
CA ILE A 66 -4.06 0.08 1.16
C ILE A 66 -4.88 1.05 0.31
N SER A 67 -4.24 2.11 -0.21
CA SER A 67 -4.88 3.07 -1.12
C SER A 67 -5.48 2.38 -2.34
N PHE A 68 -4.73 1.46 -2.94
CA PHE A 68 -5.17 0.69 -4.09
C PHE A 68 -6.42 -0.14 -3.78
N LEU A 69 -6.40 -0.88 -2.67
CA LEU A 69 -7.55 -1.71 -2.26
C LEU A 69 -8.80 -0.86 -2.00
N LYS A 70 -8.66 0.30 -1.34
CA LYS A 70 -9.78 1.20 -1.02
C LYS A 70 -10.38 1.86 -2.27
N ASN A 71 -9.54 2.40 -3.14
CA ASN A 71 -10.00 3.14 -4.32
C ASN A 71 -10.59 2.23 -5.40
N TYR A 72 -10.15 0.98 -5.46
CA TYR A 72 -10.72 0.04 -6.42
C TYR A 72 -12.03 -0.60 -5.93
N GLU A 73 -12.21 -0.75 -4.61
CA GLU A 73 -13.49 -1.18 -4.04
C GLU A 73 -14.61 -0.18 -4.40
N SER A 74 -14.32 1.12 -4.39
CA SER A 74 -15.29 2.21 -4.65
C SER A 74 -15.60 2.46 -6.12
N ALA A 75 -14.77 2.01 -7.08
CA ALA A 75 -15.00 2.20 -8.51
C ALA A 75 -16.19 1.36 -9.00
N SER A 76 -17.36 1.96 -9.14
CA SER A 76 -18.64 1.31 -9.49
C SER A 76 -18.85 1.18 -11.01
N SER A 77 -17.90 0.63 -11.77
CA SER A 77 -18.06 0.45 -13.23
C SER A 77 -18.31 -1.01 -13.63
N GLU A 78 -19.04 -1.18 -14.73
CA GLU A 78 -19.42 -2.46 -15.36
C GLU A 78 -18.20 -3.27 -15.88
N GLU A 79 -17.01 -2.68 -15.91
CA GLU A 79 -15.72 -3.30 -16.30
C GLU A 79 -14.81 -3.56 -15.09
N LYS A 80 -15.39 -3.89 -13.93
CA LYS A 80 -14.59 -4.22 -12.75
C LYS A 80 -13.81 -5.52 -13.01
N ILE A 81 -12.48 -5.45 -12.97
CA ILE A 81 -11.65 -6.64 -12.76
C ILE A 81 -12.20 -7.29 -11.49
N GLU A 82 -12.55 -8.58 -11.56
CA GLU A 82 -13.05 -9.32 -10.41
C GLU A 82 -12.20 -9.01 -9.18
N SER A 83 -12.84 -8.62 -8.08
CA SER A 83 -12.16 -8.15 -6.85
C SER A 83 -11.05 -9.10 -6.39
N GLY A 84 -11.26 -10.42 -6.55
CA GLY A 84 -10.26 -11.43 -6.26
C GLY A 84 -9.01 -11.36 -7.14
N LYS A 85 -9.13 -11.12 -8.45
CA LYS A 85 -7.98 -10.94 -9.35
C LYS A 85 -7.22 -9.66 -9.03
N LEU A 86 -7.92 -8.60 -8.69
CA LEU A 86 -7.29 -7.35 -8.32
C LEU A 86 -6.48 -7.47 -7.01
N ALA A 87 -7.04 -8.13 -6.00
CA ALA A 87 -6.32 -8.41 -4.76
C ALA A 87 -5.05 -9.22 -5.03
N GLN A 88 -5.09 -10.20 -5.93
CA GLN A 88 -3.90 -10.94 -6.36
C GLN A 88 -2.84 -10.04 -6.99
N TYR A 89 -3.24 -9.10 -7.87
CA TYR A 89 -2.30 -8.15 -8.47
C TYR A 89 -1.75 -7.13 -7.47
N ALA A 90 -2.55 -6.68 -6.50
CA ALA A 90 -2.12 -5.82 -5.41
C ALA A 90 -1.01 -6.51 -4.58
N ILE A 91 -1.25 -7.77 -4.22
CA ILE A 91 -0.29 -8.59 -3.46
C ILE A 91 0.97 -8.82 -4.31
N LEU A 92 0.82 -9.15 -5.59
CA LEU A 92 1.96 -9.34 -6.49
C LEU A 92 2.82 -8.07 -6.59
N TRP A 93 2.20 -6.90 -6.71
CA TRP A 93 2.89 -5.61 -6.70
C TRP A 93 3.62 -5.36 -5.38
N LEU A 94 2.98 -5.62 -4.24
CA LEU A 94 3.60 -5.48 -2.92
C LEU A 94 4.81 -6.41 -2.77
N CYS A 95 4.67 -7.69 -3.15
CA CYS A 95 5.76 -8.66 -3.14
C CYS A 95 6.92 -8.23 -4.05
N TYR A 96 6.62 -7.69 -5.24
CA TYR A 96 7.62 -7.14 -6.14
C TYR A 96 8.40 -5.99 -5.48
N LYS A 97 7.70 -5.03 -4.85
CA LYS A 97 8.33 -3.90 -4.13
C LYS A 97 9.15 -4.34 -2.93
N ILE A 98 8.73 -5.38 -2.22
CA ILE A 98 9.47 -6.00 -1.12
C ILE A 98 10.78 -6.58 -1.63
N ASN A 99 10.71 -7.40 -2.69
CA ASN A 99 11.87 -8.08 -3.26
C ASN A 99 12.86 -7.11 -3.91
N GLN A 100 12.37 -6.05 -4.56
CA GLN A 100 13.22 -5.02 -5.18
C GLN A 100 14.12 -4.32 -4.16
N HIS A 101 13.63 -4.14 -2.93
CA HIS A 101 14.31 -3.41 -1.87
C HIS A 101 14.40 -4.24 -0.57
N LEU A 102 14.74 -5.53 -0.70
CA LEU A 102 14.71 -6.49 0.42
C LEU A 102 15.53 -6.04 1.63
N ASN A 103 16.69 -5.40 1.39
CA ASN A 103 17.57 -4.89 2.44
C ASN A 103 16.96 -3.73 3.24
N ILE A 104 16.01 -3.01 2.66
CA ILE A 104 15.28 -1.92 3.33
C ILE A 104 14.05 -2.48 4.04
N THR A 105 13.36 -3.41 3.37
CA THR A 105 12.07 -3.91 3.83
C THR A 105 12.18 -4.94 4.93
N GLY A 106 13.30 -5.66 5.01
CA GLY A 106 13.45 -6.78 5.93
C GLY A 106 12.61 -7.99 5.55
N GLY A 107 12.05 -8.01 4.33
CA GLY A 107 11.20 -9.09 3.83
C GLY A 107 9.76 -9.02 4.31
N ILE A 108 8.99 -10.06 3.95
CA ILE A 108 7.54 -10.12 4.18
C ILE A 108 7.18 -10.14 5.67
N ASP A 109 8.01 -10.78 6.51
CA ASP A 109 7.77 -10.89 7.96
C ASP A 109 7.82 -9.51 8.62
N ASN A 110 8.77 -8.65 8.23
CA ASN A 110 8.86 -7.30 8.75
C ASN A 110 7.66 -6.45 8.30
N ILE A 111 7.26 -6.55 7.02
CA ILE A 111 6.06 -5.87 6.51
C ILE A 111 4.80 -6.30 7.26
N TYR A 112 4.64 -7.60 7.51
CA TYR A 112 3.53 -8.11 8.30
C TYR A 112 3.54 -7.56 9.73
N ASN A 113 4.71 -7.55 10.38
CA ASN A 113 4.88 -7.01 11.73
C ASN A 113 4.56 -5.51 11.81
N GLU A 114 4.93 -4.73 10.81
CA GLU A 114 4.56 -3.32 10.72
C GLU A 114 3.04 -3.14 10.58
N ILE A 115 2.40 -3.92 9.70
CA ILE A 115 0.94 -3.87 9.51
C ILE A 115 0.20 -4.11 10.83
N ILE A 116 0.55 -5.18 11.56
CA ILE A 116 -0.11 -5.50 12.84
C ILE A 116 0.31 -4.55 13.96
N GLY A 117 1.48 -3.91 13.86
CA GLY A 117 2.00 -2.97 14.84
C GLY A 117 1.27 -1.61 14.83
N TYR A 118 0.60 -1.27 13.75
CA TYR A 118 -0.21 -0.06 13.61
C TYR A 118 -1.71 -0.35 13.61
N ASP A 119 -2.39 -0.02 14.71
CA ASP A 119 -3.83 -0.23 14.90
C ASP A 119 -4.67 0.36 13.75
N TYR A 120 -4.24 1.50 13.20
CA TYR A 120 -4.87 2.16 12.06
C TYR A 120 -4.93 1.25 10.83
N TRP A 121 -3.80 0.68 10.42
CA TRP A 121 -3.74 -0.21 9.26
C TRP A 121 -4.43 -1.53 9.50
N ASN A 122 -4.21 -2.14 10.67
CA ASN A 122 -4.88 -3.39 11.01
C ASN A 122 -6.41 -3.25 10.91
N THR A 123 -6.95 -2.15 11.44
CA THR A 123 -8.38 -1.84 11.33
C THR A 123 -8.81 -1.62 9.87
N CYS A 124 -8.05 -0.82 9.10
CA CYS A 124 -8.34 -0.58 7.69
C CYS A 124 -8.41 -1.88 6.87
N ILE A 125 -7.46 -2.80 7.08
CA ILE A 125 -7.40 -4.08 6.37
C ILE A 125 -8.53 -5.01 6.83
N LEU A 126 -8.83 -5.08 8.14
CA LEU A 126 -9.97 -5.84 8.64
C LEU A 126 -11.29 -5.35 8.05
N ASP A 127 -11.47 -4.05 7.87
CA ASP A 127 -12.67 -3.50 7.26
C ASP A 127 -12.75 -3.79 5.76
N LEU A 128 -11.63 -3.78 5.04
CA LEU A 128 -11.55 -4.24 3.64
C LEU A 128 -11.93 -5.73 3.51
N MET A 129 -11.54 -6.56 4.47
CA MET A 129 -11.86 -8.00 4.46
C MET A 129 -13.33 -8.30 4.81
N LYS A 130 -14.06 -7.36 5.41
CA LYS A 130 -15.51 -7.50 5.70
C LYS A 130 -16.40 -7.11 4.52
N GLY A 131 -15.86 -6.45 3.49
CA GLY A 131 -16.55 -6.14 2.22
C GLY A 131 -16.88 -7.40 1.41
N PRO A 132 -17.55 -7.28 0.23
CA PRO A 132 -17.94 -8.43 -0.58
C PRO A 132 -16.71 -9.25 -1.01
N LYS A 133 -16.43 -10.30 -0.22
CA LYS A 133 -15.47 -11.40 -0.38
C LYS A 133 -14.27 -11.07 -1.27
N ILE A 134 -13.35 -10.24 -0.76
CA ILE A 134 -11.95 -10.39 -1.14
C ILE A 134 -11.48 -11.69 -0.45
N ALA A 135 -11.68 -12.83 -1.12
CA ALA A 135 -11.13 -14.10 -0.67
C ALA A 135 -9.61 -14.06 -0.87
N ILE A 136 -8.88 -13.60 0.15
CA ILE A 136 -7.42 -13.76 0.20
C ILE A 136 -7.17 -15.21 0.59
N ILE A 137 -6.65 -16.00 -0.36
CA ILE A 137 -6.05 -17.29 -0.06
C ILE A 137 -4.71 -16.96 0.60
N ILE A 138 -4.63 -17.16 1.91
CA ILE A 138 -3.38 -17.21 2.68
C ILE A 138 -3.03 -18.69 2.86
#